data_AF-A0A8T3Q4J6-F1
#
_entry.id   AF-A0A8T3Q4J6-F1
#
_cell.length_a   1.000
_cell.length_b   1.000
_cell.length_c   1.000
_cell.angle_alpha   90.00
_cell.angle_beta   90.00
_cell.angle_gamma   90.00
#
_symmetry.space_group_name_H-M   'P 1'
#
loop_
_entity.id
_entity.type
_entity.pdbx_description
1 polymer ?
#
loop_
_entity_poly.entity_id
_entity_poly.type
_entity_poly.pdbx_seq_one_letter_code
_entity_poly.pdbx_strand_id
1 'polypeptide(L)'
;MTATSRSRSRSRTFRTEVPELDAAIAAARRDAVVMWRGERIAFDELPDRIARTDGRGERDGLFAGWIEALERMNPQYAERLDRWRKASAASGIGDLATALAGGRDLEELSLDLERLAIHSETVYYAALRRYLALIDIEQGDATVADLWHVVRGAAWGHWFGERELDRAAASAGREIAAGAHGRGWRSAESGLAGSDAGRTIPSGAIAEVYGTLAGDPGWLSRALRMSPDEIASFADFVAFVRLWRLRRSLAMAQYELRLYRADDPALQRAYFSGIVGHATGVEVAEAAYLHEVATPFSSVAEIERTMLAGAVASTVEHRFGREWWANEQARELLAELAVAPSTEDALAQLGYDALDWRPVVRQIRTRLIGEMSGYGGPNITTRAGTRKV
;
A
#
# COMPACT_ATOMS: atom_id res chain seq x y z
N MET A 1 -10.54 -50.33 1.02
CA MET A 1 -10.43 -48.95 0.49
C MET A 1 -11.79 -48.29 0.61
N THR A 2 -12.02 -47.59 1.72
CA THR A 2 -13.31 -46.96 2.04
C THR A 2 -13.25 -45.52 1.54
N ALA A 3 -14.02 -45.22 0.49
CA ALA A 3 -14.17 -43.87 -0.04
C ALA A 3 -14.96 -43.04 0.96
N THR A 4 -14.27 -42.24 1.77
CA THR A 4 -14.89 -41.28 2.68
C THR A 4 -15.51 -40.17 1.85
N SER A 5 -16.83 -40.29 1.63
CA SER A 5 -17.66 -39.24 1.03
C SER A 5 -17.58 -37.98 1.89
N ARG A 6 -16.71 -37.04 1.52
CA ARG A 6 -16.72 -35.68 2.06
C ARG A 6 -17.97 -35.00 1.53
N SER A 7 -19.03 -35.06 2.35
CA SER A 7 -20.20 -34.19 2.20
C SER A 7 -19.71 -32.76 2.05
N ARG A 8 -19.85 -32.18 0.84
CA ARG A 8 -19.62 -30.76 0.59
C ARG A 8 -20.68 -30.00 1.37
N SER A 9 -20.38 -29.70 2.64
CA SER A 9 -21.11 -28.73 3.43
C SER A 9 -21.23 -27.48 2.57
N ARG A 10 -22.46 -27.09 2.23
CA ARG A 10 -22.74 -25.81 1.58
C ARG A 10 -22.26 -24.74 2.55
N SER A 11 -21.03 -24.25 2.35
CA SER A 11 -20.48 -23.15 3.10
C SER A 11 -21.47 -21.99 3.00
N ARG A 12 -22.12 -21.67 4.13
CA ARG A 12 -22.98 -20.49 4.21
C ARG A 12 -22.05 -19.29 4.03
N THR A 13 -22.11 -18.66 2.87
CA THR A 13 -21.30 -17.48 2.59
C THR A 13 -21.76 -16.34 3.48
N PHE A 14 -20.92 -15.95 4.44
CA PHE A 14 -21.09 -14.72 5.20
C PHE A 14 -21.03 -13.52 4.26
N ARG A 15 -21.98 -12.58 4.35
CA ARG A 15 -22.03 -11.38 3.51
C ARG A 15 -21.83 -10.14 4.37
N THR A 16 -20.93 -9.27 3.91
CA THR A 16 -20.58 -8.00 4.56
C THR A 16 -21.25 -6.79 3.89
N GLU A 17 -21.99 -7.02 2.82
CA GLU A 17 -22.65 -5.97 2.05
C GLU A 17 -23.73 -5.26 2.88
N VAL A 18 -23.59 -3.95 3.06
CA VAL A 18 -24.59 -3.09 3.70
C VAL A 18 -24.87 -1.87 2.81
N PRO A 19 -25.41 -2.07 1.58
CA PRO A 19 -25.35 -1.09 0.50
C PRO A 19 -25.97 0.26 0.86
N GLU A 20 -27.05 0.28 1.64
CA GLU A 20 -27.68 1.53 2.10
C GLU A 20 -26.74 2.34 3.01
N LEU A 21 -26.03 1.66 3.91
CA LEU A 21 -25.10 2.31 4.83
C LEU A 21 -23.80 2.71 4.13
N ASP A 22 -23.31 1.89 3.20
CA ASP A 22 -22.17 2.24 2.36
C ASP A 22 -22.47 3.46 1.49
N ALA A 23 -23.69 3.56 0.93
CA ALA A 23 -24.16 4.74 0.22
C ALA A 23 -24.26 5.97 1.13
N ALA A 24 -24.73 5.81 2.36
CA ALA A 24 -24.81 6.89 3.36
C ALA A 24 -23.42 7.39 3.81
N ILE A 25 -22.47 6.47 4.01
CA ILE A 25 -21.06 6.80 4.29
C ILE A 25 -20.45 7.55 3.11
N ALA A 26 -20.67 7.06 1.88
CA ALA A 26 -20.16 7.72 0.69
C ALA A 26 -20.76 9.13 0.50
N ALA A 27 -22.04 9.32 0.81
CA ALA A 27 -22.68 10.64 0.83
C ALA A 27 -22.05 11.55 1.89
N ALA A 28 -21.91 11.07 3.12
CA ALA A 28 -21.30 11.84 4.20
C ALA A 28 -19.86 12.27 3.88
N ARG A 29 -19.06 11.41 3.23
CA ARG A 29 -17.71 11.75 2.75
C ARG A 29 -17.73 12.85 1.69
N ARG A 30 -18.63 12.75 0.70
CA ARG A 30 -18.77 13.76 -0.35
C ARG A 30 -19.22 15.12 0.21
N ASP A 31 -20.09 15.11 1.21
CA ASP A 31 -20.64 16.32 1.82
C ASP A 31 -19.72 16.91 2.89
N ALA A 32 -18.76 16.13 3.41
CA ALA A 32 -17.78 16.58 4.38
C ALA A 32 -16.82 17.60 3.74
N VAL A 33 -16.87 18.82 4.26
CA VAL A 33 -16.01 19.94 3.86
C VAL A 33 -15.24 20.43 5.07
N VAL A 34 -13.95 20.72 4.87
CA VAL A 34 -13.08 21.39 5.84
C VAL A 34 -12.84 22.82 5.39
N MET A 35 -13.04 23.76 6.30
CA MET A 35 -12.77 25.17 6.06
C MET A 35 -11.32 25.48 6.43
N TRP A 36 -10.49 25.90 5.48
CA TRP A 36 -9.11 26.26 5.73
C TRP A 36 -8.79 27.63 5.12
N ARG A 37 -8.49 28.63 5.95
CA ARG A 37 -8.21 30.02 5.52
C ARG A 37 -9.27 30.60 4.56
N GLY A 38 -10.54 30.27 4.80
CA GLY A 38 -11.68 30.71 3.97
C GLY A 38 -11.95 29.86 2.73
N GLU A 39 -11.07 28.90 2.40
CA GLU A 39 -11.27 27.92 1.33
C GLU A 39 -12.13 26.74 1.83
N ARG A 40 -13.02 26.25 0.98
CA ARG A 40 -13.81 25.02 1.18
C ARG A 40 -13.09 23.87 0.50
N ILE A 41 -12.55 22.93 1.27
CA ILE A 41 -11.83 21.78 0.73
C ILE A 41 -12.67 20.52 1.00
N ALA A 42 -12.93 19.74 -0.05
CA ALA A 42 -13.66 18.47 0.12
C ALA A 42 -12.82 17.46 0.90
N PHE A 43 -13.46 16.65 1.75
CA PHE A 43 -12.77 15.70 2.61
C PHE A 43 -11.84 14.75 1.84
N ASP A 44 -12.31 14.21 0.71
CA ASP A 44 -11.54 13.27 -0.12
C ASP A 44 -10.35 13.94 -0.85
N GLU A 45 -10.33 15.27 -0.95
CA GLU A 45 -9.22 16.04 -1.56
C GLU A 45 -8.13 16.41 -0.53
N LEU A 46 -8.45 16.36 0.77
CA LEU A 46 -7.52 16.76 1.83
C LEU A 46 -6.21 15.98 1.84
N PRO A 47 -6.17 14.63 1.73
CA PRO A 47 -4.90 13.90 1.74
C PRO A 47 -3.94 14.36 0.64
N ASP A 48 -4.44 14.59 -0.58
CA ASP A 48 -3.62 15.10 -1.68
C ASP A 48 -3.24 16.58 -1.47
N ARG A 49 -4.14 17.41 -0.95
CA ARG A 49 -3.83 18.80 -0.58
C ARG A 49 -2.73 18.87 0.49
N ILE A 50 -2.81 18.04 1.53
CA ILE A 50 -1.80 17.92 2.60
C ILE A 50 -0.47 17.47 2.01
N ALA A 51 -0.48 16.42 1.19
CA ALA A 51 0.73 15.91 0.54
C ALA A 51 1.44 16.95 -0.35
N ARG A 52 0.68 17.87 -0.96
CA ARG A 52 1.20 18.98 -1.78
C ARG A 52 1.68 20.20 -0.99
N THR A 53 1.44 20.26 0.30
CA THR A 53 1.71 21.45 1.11
C THR A 53 3.12 21.38 1.70
N ASP A 54 3.99 22.32 1.32
CA ASP A 54 5.40 22.31 1.73
C ASP A 54 5.60 22.75 3.19
N GLY A 55 4.79 23.70 3.67
CA GLY A 55 4.88 24.20 5.04
C GLY A 55 4.28 23.23 6.07
N ARG A 56 5.10 22.74 7.01
CA ARG A 56 4.67 21.81 8.06
C ARG A 56 3.46 22.32 8.86
N GLY A 57 3.51 23.55 9.38
CA GLY A 57 2.38 24.09 10.15
C GLY A 57 1.07 24.23 9.34
N GLU A 58 1.16 24.38 8.01
CA GLU A 58 -0.03 24.34 7.14
C GLU A 58 -0.52 22.91 6.92
N ARG A 59 0.39 21.94 6.78
CA ARG A 59 0.03 20.52 6.75
C ARG A 59 -0.67 20.09 8.03
N ASP A 60 -0.13 20.45 9.20
CA ASP A 60 -0.66 20.07 10.50
C ASP A 60 -2.07 20.63 10.70
N GLY A 61 -2.31 21.88 10.32
CA GLY A 61 -3.63 22.49 10.40
C GLY A 61 -4.66 21.85 9.45
N LEU A 62 -4.27 21.53 8.21
CA LEU A 62 -5.11 20.77 7.29
C LEU A 62 -5.40 19.35 7.81
N PHE A 63 -4.39 18.69 8.40
CA PHE A 63 -4.51 17.34 8.95
C PHE A 63 -5.42 17.31 10.18
N ALA A 64 -5.34 18.32 11.07
CA ALA A 64 -6.27 18.48 12.17
C ALA A 64 -7.73 18.59 11.68
N GLY A 65 -7.97 19.40 10.63
CA GLY A 65 -9.30 19.49 10.01
C GLY A 65 -9.78 18.17 9.41
N TRP A 66 -8.87 17.38 8.83
CA TRP A 66 -9.17 16.02 8.34
C TRP A 66 -9.54 15.07 9.49
N ILE A 67 -8.83 15.12 10.62
CA ILE A 67 -9.14 14.35 11.84
C ILE A 67 -10.53 14.72 12.38
N GLU A 68 -10.85 16.02 12.48
CA GLU A 68 -12.17 16.46 12.93
C GLU A 68 -13.31 16.00 12.00
N ALA A 69 -13.07 15.96 10.69
CA ALA A 69 -14.02 15.41 9.74
C ALA A 69 -14.22 13.90 9.94
N LEU A 70 -13.13 13.15 10.19
CA LEU A 70 -13.22 11.72 10.52
C LEU A 70 -14.02 11.44 11.78
N GLU A 71 -13.81 12.21 12.85
CA GLU A 71 -14.57 12.02 14.09
C GLU A 71 -16.08 12.18 13.90
N ARG A 72 -16.49 13.10 13.02
CA ARG A 72 -17.90 13.26 12.65
C ARG A 72 -18.46 12.07 11.87
N MET A 73 -17.64 11.36 11.10
CA MET A 73 -18.04 10.19 10.31
C MET A 73 -17.95 8.86 11.07
N ASN A 74 -17.16 8.80 12.15
CA ASN A 74 -16.96 7.59 12.97
C ASN A 74 -18.26 6.90 13.44
N PRO A 75 -19.34 7.61 13.82
CA PRO A 75 -20.61 6.96 14.14
C PRO A 75 -21.16 6.07 13.01
N GLN A 76 -21.02 6.49 11.74
CA GLN A 76 -21.50 5.70 10.59
C GLN A 76 -20.61 4.49 10.33
N TYR A 77 -19.28 4.65 10.50
CA TYR A 77 -18.36 3.52 10.39
C TYR A 77 -18.59 2.49 11.51
N ALA A 78 -18.85 2.95 12.73
CA ALA A 78 -19.15 2.09 13.88
C ALA A 78 -20.45 1.30 13.68
N GLU A 79 -21.50 1.95 13.16
CA GLU A 79 -22.75 1.28 12.78
C GLU A 79 -22.50 0.19 11.72
N ARG A 80 -21.60 0.42 10.75
CA ARG A 80 -21.25 -0.61 9.76
C ARG A 80 -20.61 -1.83 10.40
N LEU A 81 -19.64 -1.61 11.28
CA LEU A 81 -18.98 -2.68 12.02
C LEU A 81 -19.97 -3.47 12.89
N ASP A 82 -20.90 -2.78 13.56
CA ASP A 82 -21.96 -3.41 14.34
C ASP A 82 -22.90 -4.27 13.48
N ARG A 83 -23.27 -3.80 12.28
CA ARG A 83 -24.04 -4.61 11.33
C ARG A 83 -23.31 -5.86 10.89
N TRP A 84 -22.00 -5.79 10.66
CA TRP A 84 -21.18 -6.98 10.37
C TRP A 84 -21.21 -7.97 11.54
N ARG A 85 -21.04 -7.49 12.78
CA ARG A 85 -21.10 -8.35 13.98
C ARG A 85 -22.46 -9.04 14.12
N LYS A 86 -23.56 -8.29 13.95
CA LYS A 86 -24.93 -8.83 13.99
C LYS A 86 -25.18 -9.86 12.90
N ALA A 87 -24.72 -9.59 11.68
CA ALA A 87 -24.82 -10.54 10.57
C ALA A 87 -24.03 -11.83 10.86
N SER A 88 -22.85 -11.72 11.48
CA SER A 88 -22.03 -12.88 11.84
C SER A 88 -22.74 -13.73 12.88
N ALA A 89 -23.23 -13.10 13.96
CA ALA A 89 -23.99 -13.78 15.00
C ALA A 89 -25.23 -14.50 14.44
N ALA A 90 -25.96 -13.88 13.51
CA ALA A 90 -27.14 -14.46 12.87
C ALA A 90 -26.81 -15.66 11.96
N SER A 91 -25.59 -15.73 11.42
CA SER A 91 -25.14 -16.83 10.56
C SER A 91 -24.80 -18.11 11.32
N GLY A 92 -24.60 -18.01 12.63
CA GLY A 92 -24.11 -19.10 13.50
C GLY A 92 -22.62 -19.42 13.32
N ILE A 93 -21.91 -18.64 12.51
CA ILE A 93 -20.47 -18.74 12.30
C ILE A 93 -19.77 -17.89 13.36
N GLY A 94 -19.53 -18.49 14.54
CA GLY A 94 -18.64 -17.98 15.59
C GLY A 94 -18.57 -16.47 15.80
N ASP A 95 -17.36 -15.97 16.05
CA ASP A 95 -17.05 -14.55 16.07
C ASP A 95 -16.87 -13.98 14.65
N LEU A 96 -16.94 -12.64 14.55
CA LEU A 96 -16.83 -11.92 13.28
C LEU A 96 -15.49 -12.18 12.56
N ALA A 97 -14.38 -12.31 13.28
CA ALA A 97 -13.08 -12.56 12.67
C ALA A 97 -13.07 -13.93 11.98
N THR A 98 -13.61 -14.96 12.64
CA THR A 98 -13.75 -16.31 12.07
C THR A 98 -14.65 -16.34 10.84
N ALA A 99 -15.79 -15.64 10.87
CA ALA A 99 -16.69 -15.56 9.72
C ALA A 99 -16.04 -14.86 8.51
N LEU A 100 -15.26 -13.82 8.77
CA LEU A 100 -14.55 -13.05 7.74
C LEU A 100 -13.30 -13.76 7.19
N ALA A 101 -12.65 -14.60 8.00
CA ALA A 101 -11.46 -15.35 7.58
C ALA A 101 -11.74 -16.29 6.41
N GLY A 102 -12.99 -16.74 6.25
CA GLY A 102 -13.39 -17.63 5.15
C GLY A 102 -12.66 -18.97 5.17
N GLY A 103 -12.21 -19.43 6.35
CA GLY A 103 -11.43 -20.67 6.52
C GLY A 103 -9.91 -20.50 6.51
N ARG A 104 -9.39 -19.27 6.39
CA ARG A 104 -7.96 -18.99 6.59
C ARG A 104 -7.55 -19.24 8.04
N ASP A 105 -6.34 -19.78 8.22
CA ASP A 105 -5.71 -19.86 9.54
C ASP A 105 -5.17 -18.46 9.93
N LEU A 106 -5.90 -17.79 10.81
CA LEU A 106 -5.55 -16.44 11.26
C LEU A 106 -4.31 -16.43 12.18
N GLU A 107 -3.99 -17.54 12.83
CA GLU A 107 -2.81 -17.65 13.70
C GLU A 107 -1.55 -17.81 12.86
N GLU A 108 -1.59 -18.72 11.88
CA GLU A 108 -0.50 -18.89 10.90
C GLU A 108 -0.23 -17.59 10.15
N LEU A 109 -1.30 -16.93 9.67
CA LEU A 109 -1.20 -15.61 9.04
C LEU A 109 -0.48 -14.62 9.98
N SER A 110 -0.94 -14.48 11.23
CA SER A 110 -0.34 -13.54 12.19
C SER A 110 1.16 -13.79 12.39
N LEU A 111 1.58 -15.05 12.53
CA LEU A 111 2.98 -15.43 12.70
C LEU A 111 3.84 -15.05 11.49
N ASP A 112 3.32 -15.24 10.28
CA ASP A 112 4.04 -14.87 9.06
C ASP A 112 4.13 -13.35 8.85
N LEU A 113 3.08 -12.60 9.22
CA LEU A 113 3.12 -11.14 9.20
C LEU A 113 4.16 -10.59 10.19
N GLU A 114 4.28 -11.18 11.38
CA GLU A 114 5.29 -10.81 12.37
C GLU A 114 6.71 -11.06 11.88
N ARG A 115 6.96 -12.22 11.25
CA ARG A 115 8.27 -12.52 10.65
C ARG A 115 8.65 -11.48 9.59
N LEU A 116 7.71 -11.13 8.71
CA LEU A 116 7.95 -10.12 7.68
C LEU A 116 8.20 -8.73 8.30
N ALA A 117 7.45 -8.36 9.33
CA ALA A 117 7.65 -7.09 10.05
C ALA A 117 9.07 -6.99 10.63
N ILE A 118 9.53 -8.05 11.31
CA ILE A 118 10.89 -8.12 11.91
C ILE A 118 11.96 -7.99 10.82
N HIS A 119 11.85 -8.74 9.72
CA HIS A 119 12.85 -8.72 8.66
C HIS A 119 12.91 -7.39 7.91
N SER A 120 11.84 -6.59 7.92
CA SER A 120 11.85 -5.31 7.24
C SER A 120 12.14 -4.11 8.15
N GLU A 121 12.20 -4.30 9.46
CA GLU A 121 12.20 -3.22 10.45
C GLU A 121 13.39 -2.28 10.33
N THR A 122 14.62 -2.82 10.43
CA THR A 122 15.84 -2.02 10.46
C THR A 122 16.00 -1.16 9.21
N VAL A 123 15.81 -1.76 8.03
CA VAL A 123 15.92 -1.05 6.75
C VAL A 123 14.83 -0.01 6.57
N TYR A 124 13.62 -0.31 7.04
CA TYR A 124 12.52 0.62 6.98
C TYR A 124 12.80 1.88 7.79
N TYR A 125 13.14 1.74 9.07
CA TYR A 125 13.36 2.89 9.93
C TYR A 125 14.60 3.70 9.54
N ALA A 126 15.64 3.05 9.00
CA ALA A 126 16.78 3.76 8.43
C ALA A 126 16.37 4.63 7.24
N ALA A 127 15.58 4.08 6.30
CA ALA A 127 15.07 4.82 5.16
C ALA A 127 14.08 5.93 5.57
N LEU A 128 13.16 5.64 6.50
CA LEU A 128 12.19 6.60 7.02
C LEU A 128 12.89 7.84 7.60
N ARG A 129 13.88 7.64 8.49
CA ARG A 129 14.65 8.74 9.07
C ARG A 129 15.35 9.58 8.01
N ARG A 130 15.95 8.93 7.00
CA ARG A 130 16.60 9.64 5.89
C ARG A 130 15.61 10.53 5.14
N TYR A 131 14.44 10.00 4.80
CA TYR A 131 13.44 10.73 4.03
C TYR A 131 12.74 11.83 4.83
N LEU A 132 12.51 11.64 6.14
CA LEU A 132 12.01 12.71 7.02
C LEU A 132 13.05 13.81 7.24
N ALA A 133 14.34 13.47 7.32
CA ALA A 133 15.41 14.46 7.41
C ALA A 133 15.50 15.38 6.17
N LEU A 134 15.05 14.93 4.99
CA LEU A 134 14.99 15.78 3.79
C LEU A 134 13.98 16.93 3.91
N ILE A 135 13.06 16.86 4.87
CA ILE A 135 12.08 17.90 5.14
C ILE A 135 12.22 18.46 6.57
N ASP A 136 13.40 18.29 7.17
CA ASP A 136 13.77 18.80 8.50
C ASP A 136 12.82 18.33 9.62
N ILE A 137 12.39 17.05 9.57
CA ILE A 137 11.52 16.44 10.58
C ILE A 137 12.22 15.25 11.23
N GLU A 138 12.22 15.22 12.56
CA GLU A 138 12.65 14.06 13.32
C GLU A 138 11.55 12.98 13.35
N GLN A 139 11.95 11.72 13.37
CA GLN A 139 10.99 10.60 13.34
C GLN A 139 9.97 10.65 14.50
N GLY A 140 10.42 11.05 15.70
CA GLY A 140 9.54 11.11 16.87
C GLY A 140 8.44 12.17 16.80
N ASP A 141 8.62 13.19 15.94
CA ASP A 141 7.68 14.29 15.77
C ASP A 141 6.84 14.15 14.50
N ALA A 142 7.13 13.16 13.66
CA ALA A 142 6.50 13.00 12.36
C ALA A 142 5.08 12.45 12.50
N THR A 143 4.16 12.99 11.70
CA THR A 143 2.78 12.49 11.59
C THR A 143 2.55 11.77 10.26
N VAL A 144 1.40 11.12 10.11
CA VAL A 144 0.95 10.62 8.80
C VAL A 144 0.90 11.71 7.71
N ALA A 145 0.63 12.97 8.06
CA ALA A 145 0.61 14.08 7.11
C ALA A 145 2.00 14.33 6.50
N ASP A 146 3.05 14.26 7.31
CA ASP A 146 4.43 14.38 6.84
C ASP A 146 4.81 13.20 5.97
N LEU A 147 4.37 12.00 6.33
CA LEU A 147 4.58 10.81 5.52
C LEU A 147 3.90 10.95 4.16
N TRP A 148 2.65 11.43 4.09
CA TRP A 148 1.96 11.72 2.83
C TRP A 148 2.74 12.71 1.95
N HIS A 149 3.32 13.75 2.54
CA HIS A 149 4.16 14.70 1.84
C HIS A 149 5.45 14.06 1.29
N VAL A 150 6.17 13.29 2.12
CA VAL A 150 7.37 12.55 1.70
C VAL A 150 7.03 11.59 0.56
N VAL A 151 6.05 10.71 0.74
CA VAL A 151 5.74 9.64 -0.21
C VAL A 151 5.09 10.16 -1.50
N ARG A 152 4.68 11.43 -1.55
CA ARG A 152 4.31 12.10 -2.80
C ARG A 152 5.50 12.17 -3.75
N GLY A 153 6.71 12.36 -3.23
CA GLY A 153 7.93 12.41 -4.05
C GLY A 153 7.94 13.58 -5.03
N ALA A 154 7.53 14.77 -4.58
CA ALA A 154 7.35 15.95 -5.43
C ALA A 154 8.61 16.29 -6.27
N ALA A 155 9.80 16.08 -5.69
CA ALA A 155 11.08 16.31 -6.34
C ALA A 155 11.24 15.50 -7.65
N TRP A 156 10.58 14.34 -7.76
CA TRP A 156 10.67 13.45 -8.91
C TRP A 156 9.67 13.79 -10.02
N GLY A 157 8.72 14.69 -9.77
CA GLY A 157 7.59 14.92 -10.67
C GLY A 157 7.97 15.36 -12.09
N HIS A 158 9.12 16.01 -12.26
CA HIS A 158 9.62 16.47 -13.56
C HIS A 158 10.00 15.35 -14.53
N TRP A 159 10.23 14.11 -14.05
CA TRP A 159 10.51 12.94 -14.88
C TRP A 159 9.25 12.25 -15.43
N PHE A 160 8.09 12.52 -14.84
CA PHE A 160 6.84 11.79 -15.09
C PHE A 160 5.80 12.70 -15.73
N GLY A 161 6.19 13.35 -16.84
CA GLY A 161 5.26 14.06 -17.71
C GLY A 161 4.41 13.10 -18.54
N GLU A 162 3.24 13.55 -18.96
CA GLU A 162 2.28 12.75 -19.74
C GLU A 162 2.90 12.07 -20.97
N ARG A 163 3.70 12.81 -21.75
CA ARG A 163 4.38 12.27 -22.95
C ARG A 163 5.46 11.24 -22.61
N GLU A 164 6.13 11.40 -21.48
CA GLU A 164 7.13 10.46 -20.98
C GLU A 164 6.43 9.18 -20.55
N LEU A 165 5.33 9.30 -19.81
CA LEU A 165 4.53 8.18 -19.32
C LEU A 165 3.92 7.37 -20.46
N ASP A 166 3.30 8.00 -21.46
CA ASP A 166 2.69 7.28 -22.58
C ASP A 166 3.74 6.48 -23.37
N ARG A 167 4.90 7.08 -23.65
CA ARG A 167 6.02 6.39 -24.32
C ARG A 167 6.55 5.23 -23.47
N ALA A 168 6.62 5.44 -22.16
CA ALA A 168 7.20 4.48 -21.25
C ALA A 168 6.26 3.28 -20.99
N ALA A 169 4.94 3.51 -20.92
CA ALA A 169 3.94 2.45 -20.87
C ALA A 169 3.93 1.64 -22.18
N ALA A 170 3.98 2.32 -23.33
CA ALA A 170 4.05 1.65 -24.62
C ALA A 170 5.27 0.71 -24.74
N SER A 171 6.42 1.06 -24.15
CA SER A 171 7.59 0.17 -24.14
C SER A 171 7.39 -1.13 -23.36
N ALA A 172 6.45 -1.16 -22.42
CA ALA A 172 6.05 -2.35 -21.67
C ALA A 172 4.81 -3.04 -22.28
N GLY A 173 4.33 -2.60 -23.45
CA GLY A 173 3.10 -3.10 -24.06
C GLY A 173 1.85 -2.74 -23.26
N ARG A 174 1.88 -1.60 -22.55
CA ARG A 174 0.77 -1.11 -21.70
C ARG A 174 0.22 0.18 -22.27
N GLU A 175 -1.07 0.40 -22.04
CA GLU A 175 -1.75 1.66 -22.32
C GLU A 175 -2.13 2.32 -21.01
N ILE A 176 -1.88 3.64 -20.91
CA ILE A 176 -2.32 4.44 -19.78
C ILE A 176 -3.77 4.84 -20.05
N ALA A 177 -4.68 4.45 -19.17
CA ALA A 177 -6.08 4.82 -19.29
C ALA A 177 -6.24 6.35 -19.32
N ALA A 178 -7.09 6.85 -20.21
CA ALA A 178 -7.40 8.27 -20.31
C ALA A 178 -7.90 8.81 -18.95
N GLY A 179 -7.17 9.77 -18.37
CA GLY A 179 -7.49 10.33 -17.05
C GLY A 179 -6.63 9.78 -15.90
N ALA A 180 -5.81 8.76 -16.12
CA ALA A 180 -4.74 8.37 -15.19
C ALA A 180 -3.54 9.34 -15.22
N HIS A 181 -3.58 10.33 -16.13
CA HIS A 181 -2.66 11.46 -16.28
C HIS A 181 -2.74 12.42 -15.09
N GLY A 182 -2.31 11.95 -13.93
CA GLY A 182 -1.96 12.78 -12.80
C GLY A 182 -0.53 13.33 -12.96
N ARG A 183 -0.11 14.17 -12.00
CA ARG A 183 1.26 14.69 -11.95
C ARG A 183 2.12 13.84 -11.02
N GLY A 184 3.21 13.31 -11.55
CA GLY A 184 4.28 12.68 -10.79
C GLY A 184 4.34 11.16 -10.90
N TRP A 185 5.29 10.57 -10.20
CA TRP A 185 5.69 9.18 -10.38
C TRP A 185 4.60 8.14 -10.06
N ARG A 186 3.65 8.47 -9.17
CA ARG A 186 2.51 7.60 -8.87
C ARG A 186 1.59 7.39 -10.07
N SER A 187 1.48 8.38 -10.94
CA SER A 187 0.74 8.23 -12.20
C SER A 187 1.44 7.25 -13.14
N ALA A 188 2.77 7.19 -13.10
CA ALA A 188 3.54 6.14 -13.78
C ALA A 188 3.19 4.77 -13.23
N GLU A 189 3.27 4.61 -11.91
CA GLU A 189 2.95 3.36 -11.21
C GLU A 189 1.54 2.87 -11.54
N SER A 190 0.53 3.73 -11.41
CA SER A 190 -0.86 3.39 -11.74
C SER A 190 -1.08 3.16 -13.24
N GLY A 191 -0.46 3.97 -14.10
CA GLY A 191 -0.56 3.80 -15.55
C GLY A 191 0.05 2.48 -16.05
N LEU A 192 1.20 2.09 -15.50
CA LEU A 192 1.84 0.80 -15.79
C LEU A 192 1.01 -0.36 -15.24
N ALA A 193 0.48 -0.22 -14.03
CA ALA A 193 -0.41 -1.22 -13.41
C ALA A 193 -1.68 -1.45 -14.24
N GLY A 194 -2.17 -0.45 -14.97
CA GLY A 194 -3.31 -0.53 -15.87
C GLY A 194 -4.66 -0.57 -15.15
N SER A 195 -5.75 -0.48 -15.92
CA SER A 195 -7.11 -0.30 -15.40
C SER A 195 -7.76 -1.57 -14.83
N ASP A 196 -7.28 -2.75 -15.22
CA ASP A 196 -7.83 -4.05 -14.75
C ASP A 196 -7.22 -4.52 -13.42
N ALA A 197 -6.44 -3.67 -12.74
CA ALA A 197 -5.83 -3.99 -11.47
C ALA A 197 -6.89 -4.38 -10.42
N GLY A 198 -6.77 -5.58 -9.86
CA GLY A 198 -7.42 -5.95 -8.61
C GLY A 198 -8.78 -6.64 -8.70
N ARG A 199 -9.20 -7.17 -9.86
CA ARG A 199 -10.41 -8.03 -9.90
C ARG A 199 -10.22 -9.35 -9.14
N THR A 200 -9.01 -9.90 -9.19
CA THR A 200 -8.58 -11.11 -8.48
C THR A 200 -7.18 -10.90 -7.91
N ILE A 201 -6.74 -11.76 -6.99
CA ILE A 201 -5.36 -11.70 -6.48
C ILE A 201 -4.33 -11.86 -7.61
N PRO A 202 -4.45 -12.85 -8.54
CA PRO A 202 -3.52 -12.97 -9.66
C PRO A 202 -3.49 -11.74 -10.56
N SER A 203 -4.64 -11.26 -11.06
CA SER A 203 -4.68 -10.06 -11.92
C SER A 203 -4.11 -8.82 -11.23
N GLY A 204 -4.41 -8.63 -9.93
CA GLY A 204 -3.82 -7.58 -9.12
C GLY A 204 -2.30 -7.72 -8.99
N ALA A 205 -1.78 -8.94 -8.83
CA ALA A 205 -0.35 -9.18 -8.69
C ALA A 205 0.39 -8.85 -9.99
N ILE A 206 -0.18 -9.19 -11.15
CA ILE A 206 0.38 -8.81 -12.45
C ILE A 206 0.38 -7.29 -12.62
N ALA A 207 -0.70 -6.61 -12.25
CA ALA A 207 -0.74 -5.16 -12.26
C ALA A 207 0.35 -4.56 -11.35
N GLU A 208 0.54 -5.12 -10.15
CA GLU A 208 1.60 -4.68 -9.24
C GLU A 208 2.99 -4.89 -9.83
N VAL A 209 3.27 -6.04 -10.46
CA VAL A 209 4.55 -6.32 -11.15
C VAL A 209 4.87 -5.24 -12.18
N TYR A 210 3.92 -4.87 -13.03
CA TYR A 210 4.12 -3.76 -13.97
C TYR A 210 4.27 -2.41 -13.26
N GLY A 211 3.49 -2.14 -12.20
CA GLY A 211 3.62 -0.94 -11.39
C GLY A 211 5.04 -0.76 -10.81
N THR A 212 5.72 -1.85 -10.46
CA THR A 212 7.10 -1.80 -9.95
C THR A 212 8.14 -1.30 -10.96
N LEU A 213 7.83 -1.31 -12.27
CA LEU A 213 8.70 -0.75 -13.31
C LEU A 213 8.91 0.75 -13.12
N ALA A 214 7.96 1.44 -12.48
CA ALA A 214 8.10 2.85 -12.12
C ALA A 214 9.29 3.12 -11.21
N GLY A 215 9.90 2.12 -10.57
CA GLY A 215 11.17 2.26 -9.84
C GLY A 215 12.31 1.41 -10.38
N ASP A 216 12.14 0.74 -11.54
CA ASP A 216 13.12 -0.19 -12.10
C ASP A 216 14.27 0.53 -12.82
N PRO A 217 15.54 0.31 -12.44
CA PRO A 217 16.67 1.00 -13.07
C PRO A 217 16.78 0.83 -14.58
N GLY A 218 16.48 -0.36 -15.11
CA GLY A 218 16.56 -0.63 -16.54
C GLY A 218 15.48 0.12 -17.31
N TRP A 219 14.25 0.08 -16.79
CA TRP A 219 13.13 0.83 -17.33
C TRP A 219 13.35 2.35 -17.24
N LEU A 220 13.79 2.87 -16.09
CA LEU A 220 14.04 4.31 -15.88
C LEU A 220 15.12 4.84 -16.84
N SER A 221 16.21 4.08 -17.02
CA SER A 221 17.27 4.41 -17.98
C SER A 221 16.76 4.43 -19.41
N ARG A 222 16.01 3.40 -19.82
CA ARG A 222 15.59 3.24 -21.21
C ARG A 222 14.41 4.12 -21.60
N ALA A 223 13.40 4.19 -20.75
CA ALA A 223 12.14 4.85 -21.05
C ALA A 223 12.17 6.35 -20.70
N LEU A 224 12.72 6.71 -19.53
CA LEU A 224 12.78 8.09 -19.06
C LEU A 224 14.13 8.77 -19.30
N ARG A 225 15.16 8.00 -19.68
CA ARG A 225 16.53 8.51 -19.93
C ARG A 225 17.10 9.26 -18.72
N MET A 226 16.74 8.82 -17.52
CA MET A 226 17.30 9.35 -16.29
C MET A 226 18.80 9.04 -16.21
N SER A 227 19.57 9.94 -15.59
CA SER A 227 20.99 9.67 -15.36
C SER A 227 21.18 8.57 -14.30
N PRO A 228 22.32 7.85 -14.29
CA PRO A 228 22.56 6.79 -13.31
C PRO A 228 22.40 7.22 -11.84
N ASP A 229 22.84 8.44 -11.50
CA ASP A 229 22.76 8.97 -10.12
C ASP A 229 21.32 9.27 -9.69
N GLU A 230 20.51 9.80 -10.62
CA GLU A 230 19.08 10.04 -10.39
C GLU A 230 18.30 8.74 -10.32
N ILE A 231 18.65 7.75 -11.15
CA ILE A 231 18.06 6.40 -11.10
C ILE A 231 18.29 5.77 -9.74
N ALA A 232 19.52 5.79 -9.23
CA ALA A 232 19.83 5.19 -7.93
C ALA A 232 19.01 5.84 -6.81
N SER A 233 18.98 7.18 -6.78
CA SER A 233 18.26 7.95 -5.76
C SER A 233 16.75 7.74 -5.83
N PHE A 234 16.19 7.68 -7.04
CA PHE A 234 14.76 7.48 -7.22
C PHE A 234 14.31 6.03 -6.99
N ALA A 235 15.11 5.05 -7.42
CA ALA A 235 14.84 3.63 -7.15
C ALA A 235 14.86 3.34 -5.64
N ASP A 236 15.78 3.97 -4.89
CA ASP A 236 15.78 3.95 -3.41
C ASP A 236 14.48 4.52 -2.84
N PHE A 237 14.04 5.68 -3.34
CA PHE A 237 12.80 6.31 -2.90
C PHE A 237 11.57 5.42 -3.16
N VAL A 238 11.44 4.86 -4.35
CA VAL A 238 10.34 3.94 -4.67
C VAL A 238 10.39 2.69 -3.79
N ALA A 239 11.59 2.15 -3.52
CA ALA A 239 11.74 1.02 -2.61
C ALA A 239 11.30 1.35 -1.17
N PHE A 240 11.62 2.56 -0.68
CA PHE A 240 11.11 3.06 0.59
C PHE A 240 9.57 3.15 0.60
N VAL A 241 8.97 3.74 -0.44
CA VAL A 241 7.50 3.87 -0.52
C VAL A 241 6.82 2.51 -0.56
N ARG A 242 7.35 1.56 -1.35
CA ARG A 242 6.83 0.18 -1.40
C ARG A 242 6.93 -0.49 -0.04
N LEU A 243 8.06 -0.31 0.65
CA LEU A 243 8.24 -0.90 1.97
C LEU A 243 7.29 -0.30 3.02
N TRP A 244 7.08 1.02 2.98
CA TRP A 244 6.09 1.68 3.81
C TRP A 244 4.68 1.12 3.58
N ARG A 245 4.25 0.97 2.33
CA ARG A 245 2.93 0.41 1.99
C ARG A 245 2.78 -1.01 2.51
N LEU A 246 3.79 -1.87 2.30
CA LEU A 246 3.79 -3.24 2.80
C LEU A 246 3.68 -3.28 4.33
N ARG A 247 4.47 -2.47 5.04
CA ARG A 247 4.41 -2.37 6.51
C ARG A 247 3.08 -1.85 7.02
N ARG A 248 2.49 -0.89 6.31
CA ARG A 248 1.14 -0.40 6.62
C ARG A 248 0.10 -1.50 6.44
N SER A 249 0.11 -2.23 5.33
CA SER A 249 -0.83 -3.35 5.11
C SER A 249 -0.67 -4.44 6.18
N LEU A 250 0.57 -4.76 6.58
CA LEU A 250 0.85 -5.68 7.69
C LEU A 250 0.20 -5.22 9.00
N ALA A 251 0.37 -3.94 9.33
CA ALA A 251 -0.19 -3.33 10.52
C ALA A 251 -1.72 -3.32 10.49
N MET A 252 -2.31 -3.01 9.33
CA MET A 252 -3.76 -3.05 9.13
C MET A 252 -4.31 -4.46 9.30
N ALA A 253 -3.66 -5.49 8.76
CA ALA A 253 -4.08 -6.87 8.96
C ALA A 253 -4.02 -7.28 10.45
N GLN A 254 -2.93 -6.93 11.15
CA GLN A 254 -2.81 -7.16 12.60
C GLN A 254 -3.84 -6.39 13.42
N TYR A 255 -4.19 -5.18 12.97
CA TYR A 255 -5.23 -4.38 13.59
C TYR A 255 -6.62 -4.99 13.37
N GLU A 256 -6.95 -5.39 12.14
CA GLU A 256 -8.23 -6.01 11.78
C GLU A 256 -8.48 -7.30 12.59
N LEU A 257 -7.44 -8.12 12.79
CA LEU A 257 -7.50 -9.30 13.67
C LEU A 257 -7.95 -8.97 15.10
N ARG A 258 -7.54 -7.80 15.63
CA ARG A 258 -7.94 -7.33 16.97
C ARG A 258 -9.28 -6.61 16.95
N LEU A 259 -9.54 -5.79 15.92
CA LEU A 259 -10.77 -5.03 15.73
C LEU A 259 -12.01 -5.94 15.74
N TYR A 260 -11.94 -7.06 15.03
CA TYR A 260 -13.08 -7.97 14.93
C TYR A 260 -13.30 -8.84 16.16
N ARG A 261 -12.35 -8.86 17.10
CA ARG A 261 -12.44 -9.56 18.39
C ARG A 261 -12.83 -8.65 19.55
N ALA A 262 -12.41 -7.38 19.54
CA ALA A 262 -12.73 -6.41 20.57
C ALA A 262 -14.10 -5.76 20.32
N ASP A 263 -14.84 -5.46 21.37
CA ASP A 263 -16.13 -4.75 21.34
C ASP A 263 -16.03 -3.27 21.79
N ASP A 264 -15.03 -2.94 22.61
CA ASP A 264 -14.78 -1.58 23.11
C ASP A 264 -14.16 -0.63 22.06
N PRO A 265 -14.85 0.45 21.65
CA PRO A 265 -14.31 1.45 20.73
C PRO A 265 -13.04 2.16 21.23
N ALA A 266 -12.90 2.39 22.54
CA ALA A 266 -11.71 3.06 23.08
C ALA A 266 -10.46 2.20 22.90
N LEU A 267 -10.58 0.90 23.16
CA LEU A 267 -9.50 -0.07 22.88
C LEU A 267 -9.23 -0.18 21.37
N GLN A 268 -10.25 -0.23 20.53
CA GLN A 268 -10.07 -0.30 19.06
C GLN A 268 -9.31 0.91 18.52
N ARG A 269 -9.56 2.10 19.07
CA ARG A 269 -8.85 3.34 18.73
C ARG A 269 -7.38 3.30 19.16
N ALA A 270 -7.13 2.93 20.41
CA ALA A 270 -5.77 2.80 20.95
C ALA A 270 -4.96 1.71 20.23
N TYR A 271 -5.59 0.57 19.87
CA TYR A 271 -4.95 -0.46 19.08
C TYR A 271 -4.57 0.05 17.69
N PHE A 272 -5.46 0.78 17.02
CA PHE A 272 -5.17 1.31 15.70
C PHE A 272 -3.96 2.26 15.70
N SER A 273 -3.98 3.29 16.55
CA SER A 273 -2.90 4.27 16.64
C SER A 273 -1.59 3.60 17.05
N GLY A 274 -1.61 2.70 18.03
CA GLY A 274 -0.44 1.98 18.50
C GLY A 274 0.17 1.05 17.45
N ILE A 275 -0.64 0.19 16.81
CA ILE A 275 -0.16 -0.83 15.86
C ILE A 275 0.31 -0.17 14.56
N VAL A 276 -0.52 0.70 13.97
CA VAL A 276 -0.20 1.35 12.69
C VAL A 276 0.90 2.40 12.89
N GLY A 277 0.85 3.16 13.98
CA GLY A 277 1.87 4.14 14.32
C GLY A 277 3.23 3.49 14.56
N HIS A 278 3.28 2.39 15.32
CA HIS A 278 4.51 1.62 15.47
C HIS A 278 5.01 1.08 14.13
N ALA A 279 4.18 0.41 13.33
CA ALA A 279 4.65 -0.18 12.08
C ALA A 279 5.16 0.85 11.05
N THR A 280 4.55 2.04 11.02
CA THR A 280 4.89 3.13 10.09
C THR A 280 5.85 4.17 10.67
N GLY A 281 6.19 4.09 11.95
CA GLY A 281 7.16 4.97 12.59
C GLY A 281 6.78 6.44 12.68
N VAL A 282 5.49 6.77 12.53
CA VAL A 282 4.94 8.12 12.61
C VAL A 282 3.68 8.11 13.48
N GLU A 283 3.30 9.27 14.03
CA GLU A 283 2.05 9.41 14.76
C GLU A 283 0.84 9.21 13.84
N VAL A 284 -0.07 8.33 14.26
CA VAL A 284 -1.33 8.00 13.58
C VAL A 284 -2.51 8.40 14.47
N ALA A 285 -3.40 9.22 13.94
CA ALA A 285 -4.57 9.68 14.66
C ALA A 285 -5.57 8.54 14.92
N GLU A 286 -6.01 8.40 16.17
CA GLU A 286 -7.03 7.43 16.57
C GLU A 286 -8.34 7.55 15.79
N ALA A 287 -8.69 8.76 15.35
CA ALA A 287 -9.89 9.03 14.58
C ALA A 287 -10.02 8.19 13.30
N ALA A 288 -8.91 7.70 12.74
CA ALA A 288 -8.90 6.94 11.49
C ALA A 288 -9.16 5.43 11.67
N TYR A 289 -9.38 4.94 12.91
CA TYR A 289 -9.45 3.51 13.23
C TYR A 289 -10.44 2.68 12.40
N LEU A 290 -11.57 3.26 11.97
CA LEU A 290 -12.52 2.58 11.07
C LEU A 290 -12.51 3.10 9.63
N HIS A 291 -11.89 4.27 9.41
CA HIS A 291 -11.86 4.90 8.09
C HIS A 291 -11.18 4.01 7.05
N GLU A 292 -10.11 3.33 7.46
CA GLU A 292 -9.30 2.48 6.60
C GLU A 292 -9.84 1.05 6.46
N VAL A 293 -10.88 0.70 7.23
CA VAL A 293 -11.52 -0.62 7.22
C VAL A 293 -12.80 -0.54 6.39
N ALA A 294 -12.64 -0.26 5.09
CA ALA A 294 -13.76 -0.22 4.13
C ALA A 294 -14.28 -1.62 3.82
N THR A 295 -13.36 -2.53 3.53
CA THR A 295 -13.63 -3.94 3.23
C THR A 295 -12.82 -4.80 4.16
N PRO A 296 -13.44 -5.76 4.87
CA PRO A 296 -12.72 -6.62 5.80
C PRO A 296 -11.58 -7.40 5.17
N PHE A 297 -10.43 -7.41 5.85
CA PHE A 297 -9.20 -8.06 5.43
C PHE A 297 -8.73 -7.67 4.03
N SER A 298 -9.10 -6.48 3.54
CA SER A 298 -8.55 -5.94 2.31
C SER A 298 -7.03 -5.81 2.39
N SER A 299 -6.49 -5.49 3.56
CA SER A 299 -5.05 -5.45 3.83
C SER A 299 -4.36 -6.81 3.61
N VAL A 300 -5.03 -7.92 3.95
CA VAL A 300 -4.53 -9.28 3.70
C VAL A 300 -4.48 -9.56 2.21
N ALA A 301 -5.53 -9.19 1.47
CA ALA A 301 -5.54 -9.30 0.01
C ALA A 301 -4.43 -8.47 -0.66
N GLU A 302 -4.13 -7.28 -0.12
CA GLU A 302 -2.98 -6.47 -0.59
C GLU A 302 -1.64 -7.19 -0.33
N ILE A 303 -1.47 -7.81 0.86
CA ILE A 303 -0.25 -8.55 1.20
C ILE A 303 -0.09 -9.79 0.31
N GLU A 304 -1.15 -10.57 0.10
CA GLU A 304 -1.16 -11.74 -0.78
C GLU A 304 -0.78 -11.35 -2.22
N ARG A 305 -1.37 -10.23 -2.70
CA ARG A 305 -1.04 -9.67 -4.01
C ARG A 305 0.43 -9.26 -4.11
N THR A 306 0.95 -8.57 -3.10
CA THR A 306 2.35 -8.15 -3.05
C THR A 306 3.31 -9.35 -3.05
N MET A 307 2.99 -10.39 -2.26
CA MET A 307 3.80 -11.62 -2.19
C MET A 307 3.79 -12.37 -3.54
N LEU A 308 2.61 -12.54 -4.14
CA LEU A 308 2.50 -13.16 -5.46
C LEU A 308 3.24 -12.33 -6.53
N ALA A 309 3.13 -11.00 -6.49
CA ALA A 309 3.86 -10.11 -7.38
C ALA A 309 5.38 -10.28 -7.24
N GLY A 310 5.88 -10.45 -6.01
CA GLY A 310 7.30 -10.77 -5.75
C GLY A 310 7.75 -12.08 -6.38
N ALA A 311 6.96 -13.15 -6.24
CA ALA A 311 7.23 -14.44 -6.85
C ALA A 311 7.22 -14.37 -8.38
N VAL A 312 6.19 -13.73 -8.96
CA VAL A 312 6.08 -13.50 -10.40
C VAL A 312 7.29 -12.73 -10.92
N ALA A 313 7.62 -11.57 -10.31
CA ALA A 313 8.74 -10.73 -10.71
C ALA A 313 10.08 -11.50 -10.66
N SER A 314 10.30 -12.30 -9.61
CA SER A 314 11.50 -13.14 -9.50
C SER A 314 11.57 -14.19 -10.61
N THR A 315 10.44 -14.83 -10.95
CA THR A 315 10.40 -15.84 -12.00
C THR A 315 10.62 -15.25 -13.39
N VAL A 316 9.96 -14.14 -13.72
CA VAL A 316 10.12 -13.51 -15.04
C VAL A 316 11.51 -12.91 -15.23
N GLU A 317 12.09 -12.30 -14.19
CA GLU A 317 13.48 -11.81 -14.25
C GLU A 317 14.47 -12.96 -14.43
N HIS A 318 14.28 -14.08 -13.70
CA HIS A 318 15.14 -15.25 -13.83
C HIS A 318 15.06 -15.90 -15.22
N ARG A 319 13.86 -16.02 -15.78
CA ARG A 319 13.62 -16.72 -17.05
C ARG A 319 13.90 -15.86 -18.29
N PHE A 320 13.56 -14.57 -18.24
CA PHE A 320 13.60 -13.67 -19.41
C PHE A 320 14.60 -12.51 -19.26
N GLY A 321 15.27 -12.39 -18.12
CA GLY A 321 16.25 -11.35 -17.84
C GLY A 321 15.64 -10.07 -17.24
N ARG A 322 16.50 -9.09 -16.96
CA ARG A 322 16.12 -7.82 -16.30
C ARG A 322 15.17 -6.95 -17.12
N GLU A 323 15.21 -7.07 -18.45
CA GLU A 323 14.28 -6.39 -19.36
C GLU A 323 13.09 -7.28 -19.75
N TRP A 324 12.62 -8.15 -18.85
CA TRP A 324 11.49 -9.06 -19.12
C TRP A 324 10.26 -8.33 -19.68
N TRP A 325 10.02 -7.08 -19.30
CA TRP A 325 8.88 -6.28 -19.76
C TRP A 325 8.91 -5.99 -21.26
N ALA A 326 10.09 -6.08 -21.90
CA ALA A 326 10.25 -5.95 -23.35
C ALA A 326 10.06 -7.28 -24.09
N ASN A 327 10.06 -8.41 -23.37
CA ASN A 327 10.01 -9.76 -23.94
C ASN A 327 8.55 -10.22 -24.16
N GLU A 328 8.23 -10.64 -25.38
CA GLU A 328 6.87 -11.11 -25.73
C GLU A 328 6.45 -12.35 -24.94
N GLN A 329 7.34 -13.33 -24.79
CA GLN A 329 7.04 -14.57 -24.04
C GLN A 329 6.83 -14.31 -22.55
N ALA A 330 7.48 -13.28 -21.99
CA ALA A 330 7.22 -12.85 -20.63
C ALA A 330 5.82 -12.24 -20.51
N ARG A 331 5.39 -11.43 -21.49
CA ARG A 331 4.03 -10.85 -21.53
C ARG A 331 2.95 -11.92 -21.67
N GLU A 332 3.17 -12.92 -22.53
CA GLU A 332 2.27 -14.08 -22.68
C GLU A 332 2.10 -14.81 -21.34
N LEU A 333 3.21 -15.13 -20.66
CA LEU A 333 3.16 -15.77 -19.33
C LEU A 333 2.39 -14.92 -18.30
N LEU A 334 2.64 -13.60 -18.28
CA LEU A 334 1.95 -12.71 -17.34
C LEU A 334 0.45 -12.61 -17.64
N ALA A 335 0.05 -12.66 -18.91
CA ALA A 335 -1.36 -12.67 -19.31
C ALA A 335 -2.05 -13.98 -18.90
N GLU A 336 -1.37 -15.12 -19.04
CA GLU A 336 -1.86 -16.43 -18.57
C GLU A 336 -2.05 -16.44 -17.04
N LEU A 337 -1.07 -15.92 -16.29
CA LEU A 337 -1.14 -15.84 -14.83
C LEU A 337 -2.24 -14.88 -14.36
N ALA A 338 -2.48 -13.77 -15.09
CA ALA A 338 -3.50 -12.79 -14.72
C ALA A 338 -4.92 -13.39 -14.69
N VAL A 339 -5.19 -14.41 -15.51
CA VAL A 339 -6.48 -15.09 -15.60
C VAL A 339 -6.55 -16.39 -14.79
N ALA A 340 -5.53 -16.67 -13.97
CA ALA A 340 -5.54 -17.83 -13.09
C ALA A 340 -6.77 -17.81 -12.16
N PRO A 341 -7.46 -18.96 -11.96
CA PRO A 341 -8.67 -19.00 -11.14
C PRO A 341 -8.45 -18.69 -9.66
N SER A 342 -7.25 -19.01 -9.13
CA SER A 342 -6.87 -18.75 -7.75
C SER A 342 -5.38 -18.39 -7.61
N THR A 343 -5.00 -17.96 -6.40
CA THR A 343 -3.60 -17.72 -6.03
C THR A 343 -2.79 -19.03 -6.08
N GLU A 344 -3.36 -20.14 -5.64
CA GLU A 344 -2.72 -21.46 -5.66
C GLU A 344 -2.46 -21.93 -7.09
N ASP A 345 -3.40 -21.73 -8.01
CA ASP A 345 -3.20 -22.06 -9.43
C ASP A 345 -2.07 -21.23 -10.05
N ALA A 346 -2.00 -19.94 -9.72
CA ALA A 346 -0.91 -19.06 -10.17
C ALA A 346 0.45 -19.50 -9.58
N LEU A 347 0.50 -19.85 -8.30
CA LEU A 347 1.73 -20.34 -7.64
C LEU A 347 2.19 -21.68 -8.24
N ALA A 348 1.27 -22.61 -8.48
CA ALA A 348 1.58 -23.90 -9.09
C ALA A 348 2.19 -23.74 -10.49
N GLN A 349 1.68 -22.81 -11.30
CA GLN A 349 2.26 -22.48 -12.61
C GLN A 349 3.67 -21.89 -12.51
N LEU A 350 3.95 -21.15 -11.43
CA LEU A 350 5.28 -20.59 -11.16
C LEU A 350 6.25 -21.60 -10.49
N GLY A 351 5.76 -22.76 -10.06
CA GLY A 351 6.55 -23.76 -9.32
C GLY A 351 6.75 -23.45 -7.85
N TYR A 352 5.83 -22.72 -7.22
CA TYR A 352 5.83 -22.42 -5.79
C TYR A 352 4.74 -23.20 -5.06
N ASP A 353 5.03 -23.68 -3.85
CA ASP A 353 4.05 -24.39 -3.02
C ASP A 353 3.15 -23.43 -2.22
N ALA A 354 3.64 -22.22 -1.91
CA ALA A 354 2.95 -21.23 -1.10
C ALA A 354 3.47 -19.81 -1.39
N LEU A 355 2.73 -18.80 -0.90
CA LEU A 355 3.18 -17.42 -0.89
C LEU A 355 4.45 -17.26 -0.05
N ASP A 356 5.38 -16.43 -0.52
CA ASP A 356 6.63 -16.16 0.16
C ASP A 356 6.95 -14.67 0.10
N TRP A 357 7.21 -14.07 1.27
CA TRP A 357 7.57 -12.66 1.36
C TRP A 357 9.03 -12.38 1.00
N ARG A 358 9.91 -13.41 1.04
CA ARG A 358 11.36 -13.25 0.87
C ARG A 358 11.74 -12.62 -0.48
N PRO A 359 11.12 -12.97 -1.63
CA PRO A 359 11.39 -12.29 -2.89
C PRO A 359 11.11 -10.78 -2.83
N VAL A 360 9.99 -10.37 -2.22
CA VAL A 360 9.60 -8.96 -2.09
C VAL A 360 10.63 -8.19 -1.25
N VAL A 361 10.95 -8.70 -0.07
CA VAL A 361 11.92 -8.04 0.83
C VAL A 361 13.31 -7.97 0.20
N ARG A 362 13.73 -9.03 -0.52
CA ARG A 362 15.02 -9.03 -1.23
C ARG A 362 15.06 -7.95 -2.31
N GLN A 363 14.00 -7.82 -3.11
CA GLN A 363 13.91 -6.80 -4.16
C GLN A 363 13.98 -5.39 -3.56
N ILE A 364 13.22 -5.13 -2.49
CA ILE A 364 13.23 -3.85 -1.78
C ILE A 364 14.61 -3.55 -1.20
N ARG A 365 15.21 -4.48 -0.46
CA ARG A 365 16.54 -4.29 0.15
C ARG A 365 17.63 -4.01 -0.87
N THR A 366 17.61 -4.73 -2.00
CA THR A 366 18.59 -4.53 -3.09
C THR A 366 18.52 -3.12 -3.69
N ARG A 367 17.36 -2.45 -3.59
CA ARG A 367 17.14 -1.10 -4.09
C ARG A 367 17.41 -0.01 -3.05
N LEU A 368 17.33 -0.34 -1.75
CA LEU A 368 17.57 0.61 -0.68
C LEU A 368 19.07 0.90 -0.53
N ILE A 369 19.45 2.15 -0.75
CA ILE A 369 20.78 2.68 -0.48
C ILE A 369 20.95 2.72 1.04
N GLY A 370 21.86 1.91 1.60
CA GLY A 370 22.28 2.07 3.00
C GLY A 370 22.57 0.81 3.81
N GLU A 371 22.30 -0.42 3.32
CA GLU A 371 22.67 -1.62 4.10
C GLU A 371 24.20 -1.86 4.12
N MET A 372 24.96 -1.32 3.15
CA MET A 372 26.39 -1.64 3.00
C MET A 372 27.38 -0.58 3.49
N SER A 373 26.93 0.63 3.83
CA SER A 373 27.82 1.66 4.40
C SER A 373 27.64 1.67 5.91
N GLY A 374 28.26 0.70 6.59
CA GLY A 374 28.20 0.57 8.03
C GLY A 374 28.46 1.91 8.72
N TYR A 375 27.51 2.37 9.54
CA TYR A 375 27.69 3.36 10.60
C TYR A 375 28.78 4.43 10.35
N GLY A 376 28.71 5.06 9.19
CA GLY A 376 29.54 6.18 8.78
C GLY A 376 28.61 7.20 8.15
N GLY A 377 27.81 7.86 8.98
CA GLY A 377 26.88 8.88 8.51
C GLY A 377 27.63 9.93 7.68
N PRO A 378 27.16 10.26 6.46
CA PRO A 378 27.66 11.44 5.78
C PRO A 378 27.27 12.67 6.62
N ASN A 379 28.26 13.49 6.97
CA ASN A 379 28.06 14.82 7.54
C ASN A 379 27.08 15.60 6.65
N ILE A 380 25.83 15.77 7.10
CA ILE A 380 24.84 16.69 6.52
C ILE A 380 25.16 18.15 6.93
N THR A 381 26.38 18.42 7.39
CA THR A 381 26.89 19.76 7.68
C THR A 381 27.78 20.23 6.53
N THR A 382 27.19 20.61 5.39
CA THR A 382 27.67 21.74 4.55
C THR A 382 26.85 21.86 3.26
N ARG A 383 25.71 22.55 3.34
CA ARG A 383 25.21 23.41 2.25
C ARG A 383 24.33 24.52 2.81
N ALA A 384 24.79 25.17 3.88
CA ALA A 384 24.32 26.50 4.23
C ALA A 384 24.90 27.47 3.18
N GLY A 385 24.07 27.82 2.21
CA GLY A 385 24.40 28.80 1.19
C GLY A 385 24.78 30.13 1.83
N THR A 386 25.95 30.63 1.43
CA THR A 386 26.35 32.01 1.58
C THR A 386 25.35 32.89 0.81
N ARG A 387 24.39 33.48 1.52
CA ARG A 387 23.72 34.71 1.05
C ARG A 387 24.76 35.83 1.10
N LYS A 388 25.21 36.28 -0.06
CA LYS A 388 25.84 37.60 -0.19
C LYS A 388 24.75 38.65 0.01
N VAL A 389 24.99 39.55 0.96
CA VAL A 389 24.32 40.85 1.11
C VAL A 389 24.94 41.81 0.11
#